data_AF-A0A954YEK8-F1
#
_entry.id   AF-A0A954YEK8-F1
#
_cell.length_a   1.000
_cell.length_b   1.000
_cell.length_c   1.000
_cell.angle_alpha   90.00
_cell.angle_beta   90.00
_cell.angle_gamma   90.00
#
_symmetry.space_group_name_H-M   'P 1'
#
loop_
_entity.id
_entity.type
_entity.pdbx_description
1 polymer ?
#
loop_
_entity_poly.entity_id
_entity_poly.type
_entity_poly.pdbx_seq_one_letter_code
_entity_poly.pdbx_strand_id
1 'polypeptide(L)'
;MFGRIFGLVPYIVGGIFLSLIVTTAVRAIVRRVAGTRKPRRDPTACAACGYPLAGLPTPRCPECGALRGFRVSVEKLGISEEELRAGEDKREEADESAPAP
;
A
#
# COMPACT_ATOMS: atom_id res chain seq x y z
N MET A 1 40.12 24.79 -13.08
CA MET A 1 38.77 25.15 -12.58
C MET A 1 37.93 23.96 -12.07
N PHE A 2 38.48 22.74 -11.89
CA PHE A 2 37.70 21.56 -11.47
C PHE A 2 37.55 21.37 -9.95
N GLY A 3 38.32 22.09 -9.12
CA GLY A 3 38.36 21.88 -7.66
C GLY A 3 37.13 22.34 -6.87
N ARG A 4 36.25 23.19 -7.46
CA ARG A 4 35.07 23.72 -6.76
C ARG A 4 33.83 22.83 -6.82
N ILE A 5 33.75 21.93 -7.81
CA ILE A 5 32.58 21.06 -8.00
C ILE A 5 32.59 19.91 -6.97
N PHE A 6 33.75 19.35 -6.65
CA PHE A 6 33.89 18.25 -5.69
C PHE A 6 33.52 18.63 -4.24
N GLY A 7 33.63 19.91 -3.88
CA GLY A 7 33.26 20.38 -2.53
C GLY A 7 31.74 20.38 -2.26
N LEU A 8 30.90 20.51 -3.30
CA LEU A 8 29.44 20.57 -3.18
C LEU A 8 28.78 19.19 -3.20
N VAL A 9 29.42 18.18 -3.79
CA VAL A 9 28.91 16.82 -3.88
C VAL A 9 28.45 16.24 -2.53
N PRO A 10 29.24 16.29 -1.43
CA PRO A 10 28.79 15.73 -0.15
C PRO A 10 27.58 16.47 0.44
N TYR A 11 27.44 17.78 0.19
CA TYR A 11 26.28 18.55 0.63
C TYR A 11 25.02 18.17 -0.15
N ILE A 12 25.15 17.97 -1.46
CA ILE A 12 24.02 17.54 -2.31
C ILE A 12 23.56 16.13 -1.87
N VAL A 13 24.50 15.20 -1.72
CA VAL A 13 24.19 13.82 -1.29
C VAL A 13 23.59 13.83 0.12
N GLY A 14 24.17 14.59 1.05
CA GLY A 14 23.63 14.75 2.40
C GLY A 14 22.23 15.36 2.43
N GLY A 15 21.98 16.37 1.59
CA GLY A 15 20.67 17.01 1.46
C GLY A 15 19.60 16.06 0.92
N ILE A 16 19.94 15.25 -0.10
CA ILE A 16 19.02 14.23 -0.63
C ILE A 16 18.74 13.19 0.44
N PHE A 17 19.76 12.70 1.14
CA PHE A 17 19.60 11.68 2.17
C PHE A 17 18.74 12.18 3.34
N LEU A 18 19.00 13.41 3.82
CA LEU A 18 18.19 14.06 4.85
C LEU A 18 16.74 14.24 4.39
N SER A 19 16.53 14.70 3.15
CA SER A 19 15.19 14.86 2.57
C SER A 19 14.43 13.53 2.56
N LEU A 20 15.05 12.43 2.12
CA LEU A 20 14.43 11.10 2.12
C LEU A 20 14.08 10.63 3.53
N ILE A 21 14.96 10.84 4.51
CA ILE A 21 14.70 10.51 5.92
C ILE A 21 13.52 11.33 6.47
N VAL A 22 13.52 12.64 6.26
CA VAL A 22 12.42 13.51 6.73
C VAL A 22 11.11 13.09 6.09
N THR A 23 11.09 12.85 4.78
CA THR A 23 9.87 12.47 4.06
C THR A 23 9.32 11.13 4.54
N THR A 24 10.19 10.16 4.82
CA THR A 24 9.79 8.84 5.36
C THR A 24 9.33 8.93 6.81
N ALA A 25 10.00 9.72 7.64
CA ALA A 25 9.61 9.96 9.03
C ALA A 25 8.25 10.66 9.13
N VAL A 26 8.03 11.72 8.35
CA VAL A 26 6.74 12.43 8.26
C VAL A 26 5.65 11.46 7.80
N ARG A 27 5.89 10.67 6.75
CA ARG A 27 4.95 9.64 6.32
C ARG A 27 4.63 8.63 7.43
N ALA A 28 5.62 8.17 8.19
CA ALA A 28 5.42 7.25 9.30
C ALA A 28 4.61 7.86 10.46
N ILE A 29 4.88 9.12 10.80
CA ILE A 29 4.14 9.87 11.83
C ILE A 29 2.69 10.06 11.38
N VAL A 30 2.47 10.51 10.14
CA VAL A 30 1.12 10.66 9.57
C VAL A 30 0.37 9.34 9.58
N ARG A 31 1.01 8.21 9.22
CA ARG A 31 0.41 6.86 9.33
C ARG A 31 0.00 6.54 10.78
N ARG A 32 0.87 6.82 11.75
CA ARG A 32 0.61 6.53 13.16
C ARG A 32 -0.55 7.35 13.71
N VAL A 33 -0.62 8.63 13.33
CA VAL A 33 -1.68 9.56 13.74
C VAL A 33 -3.00 9.30 12.99
N ALA A 34 -2.94 8.95 11.71
CA ALA A 34 -4.13 8.58 10.93
C ALA A 34 -4.70 7.22 11.38
N GLY A 35 -3.86 6.27 11.75
CA GLY A 35 -4.27 4.93 12.20
C GLY A 35 -5.00 4.90 13.54
N THR A 36 -4.81 5.90 14.42
CA THR A 36 -5.53 5.99 15.70
C THR A 36 -6.94 6.54 15.54
N ARG A 37 -7.24 7.22 14.43
CA ARG A 37 -8.62 7.56 14.08
C ARG A 37 -9.26 6.35 13.43
N LYS A 38 -9.82 5.45 14.24
CA LYS A 38 -10.64 4.30 13.83
C LYS A 38 -11.70 4.79 12.82
N PRO A 39 -11.50 4.67 11.50
CA PRO A 39 -12.46 5.21 10.56
C PRO A 39 -13.61 4.20 10.51
N ARG A 40 -14.85 4.69 10.54
CA ARG A 40 -15.94 3.99 9.85
C ARG A 40 -15.38 3.62 8.47
N ARG A 41 -15.31 2.32 8.16
CA ARG A 41 -14.66 1.77 6.96
C ARG A 41 -15.12 2.55 5.73
N ASP A 42 -14.32 3.50 5.28
CA ASP A 42 -14.55 4.14 4.00
C ASP A 42 -13.76 3.30 2.98
N PRO A 43 -14.43 2.47 2.15
CA PRO A 43 -13.77 1.54 1.21
C PRO A 43 -12.98 2.27 0.11
N THR A 44 -12.98 3.59 0.15
CA THR A 44 -12.38 4.50 -0.81
C THR A 44 -10.99 4.98 -0.38
N ALA A 45 -10.50 4.67 0.82
CA ALA A 45 -9.16 5.06 1.26
C ALA A 45 -8.25 3.84 1.55
N CYS A 46 -6.96 3.97 1.29
CA CYS A 46 -6.01 2.91 1.58
C CYS A 46 -5.85 2.73 3.09
N ALA A 47 -6.04 1.50 3.58
CA ALA A 47 -5.93 1.17 4.99
C ALA A 47 -4.50 1.27 5.56
N ALA A 48 -3.48 1.38 4.69
CA ALA A 48 -2.06 1.46 5.07
C ALA A 48 -1.47 2.88 4.95
N CYS A 49 -1.73 3.59 3.84
CA CYS A 49 -1.20 4.93 3.57
C CYS A 49 -2.21 6.06 3.88
N GLY A 50 -3.51 5.76 3.97
CA GLY A 50 -4.58 6.76 4.05
C GLY A 50 -4.87 7.49 2.74
N TYR A 51 -4.15 7.17 1.66
CA TYR A 51 -4.35 7.78 0.34
C TYR A 51 -5.76 7.47 -0.19
N PRO A 52 -6.47 8.46 -0.75
CA PRO A 52 -7.76 8.22 -1.39
C PRO A 52 -7.58 7.37 -2.65
N LEU A 53 -8.13 6.16 -2.62
CA LEU A 53 -8.16 5.19 -3.72
C LEU A 53 -9.44 5.33 -4.58
N ALA A 54 -10.25 6.37 -4.35
CA ALA A 54 -11.41 6.67 -5.19
C ALA A 54 -10.96 6.99 -6.61
N GLY A 55 -11.49 6.29 -7.60
CA GLY A 55 -11.22 6.54 -9.02
C GLY A 55 -9.90 6.00 -9.57
N LEU A 56 -9.10 5.26 -8.77
CA LEU A 56 -7.89 4.61 -9.30
C LEU A 56 -8.25 3.30 -10.04
N PRO A 57 -7.69 3.07 -11.24
CA PRO A 57 -7.91 1.83 -12.00
C PRO A 57 -7.17 0.64 -11.40
N THR A 58 -6.13 0.87 -10.60
CA THR A 58 -5.30 -0.18 -10.02
C THR A 58 -5.70 -0.45 -8.56
N PRO A 59 -5.73 -1.74 -8.14
CA PRO A 59 -6.06 -2.11 -6.76
C PRO A 59 -4.91 -1.87 -5.75
N ARG A 60 -3.81 -1.21 -6.13
CA ARG A 60 -2.66 -0.91 -5.28
C ARG A 60 -2.56 0.59 -4.97
N CYS A 61 -2.23 0.95 -3.72
CA CYS A 61 -1.93 2.35 -3.35
C CYS A 61 -0.65 2.80 -4.07
N PRO A 62 -0.68 3.88 -4.89
CA PRO A 62 0.53 4.39 -5.57
C PRO A 62 1.58 4.92 -4.58
N GLU A 63 1.16 5.31 -3.37
CA GLU A 63 2.06 5.82 -2.34
C GLU A 63 2.77 4.73 -1.53
N CYS A 64 2.16 3.56 -1.35
CA CYS A 64 2.70 2.53 -0.44
C CYS A 64 2.70 1.10 -0.96
N GLY A 65 2.15 0.85 -2.15
CA GLY A 65 2.07 -0.48 -2.76
C GLY A 65 1.07 -1.44 -2.12
N ALA A 66 0.41 -1.06 -1.02
CA ALA A 66 -0.57 -1.92 -0.35
C ALA A 66 -1.84 -2.13 -1.21
N LEU A 67 -2.41 -3.32 -1.14
CA LEU A 67 -3.67 -3.66 -1.82
C LEU A 67 -4.87 -3.00 -1.14
N ARG A 68 -5.86 -2.63 -1.95
CA ARG A 68 -7.12 -2.04 -1.50
C ARG A 68 -7.89 -3.05 -0.64
N GLY A 69 -8.34 -2.62 0.55
CA GLY A 69 -9.13 -3.45 1.46
C GLY A 69 -8.34 -4.34 2.42
N PHE A 70 -7.05 -4.60 2.17
CA PHE A 70 -6.21 -5.41 3.05
C PHE A 70 -5.12 -4.56 3.71
N ARG A 71 -5.00 -4.67 5.05
CA ARG A 71 -3.86 -4.09 5.80
C ARG A 71 -2.58 -4.92 5.68
N VAL A 72 -2.67 -6.09 5.06
CA VAL A 72 -1.61 -7.12 5.03
C VAL A 72 -1.34 -7.48 3.57
N SER A 73 -0.07 -7.64 3.19
CA SER A 73 0.28 -8.10 1.83
C SER A 73 -0.09 -9.58 1.66
N VAL A 74 -0.36 -10.01 0.43
CA VAL A 74 -0.77 -11.39 0.11
C VAL A 74 0.27 -12.40 0.62
N GLU A 75 1.56 -12.06 0.54
CA GLU A 75 2.62 -12.95 1.02
C GLU A 75 2.55 -13.17 2.54
N LYS A 76 2.05 -12.20 3.31
CA LYS A 76 1.89 -12.33 4.76
C LYS A 76 0.62 -13.07 5.19
N LEU A 77 -0.34 -13.26 4.29
CA LEU A 77 -1.50 -14.10 4.57
C LEU A 77 -1.17 -15.59 4.47
N GLY A 78 -0.02 -15.97 3.92
CA GLY A 78 0.41 -17.36 3.81
C GLY A 78 -0.46 -18.20 2.87
N ILE A 79 -1.29 -17.54 2.07
CA ILE A 79 -2.16 -18.18 1.08
C ILE A 79 -1.38 -18.21 -0.23
N SER A 80 -1.15 -19.40 -0.74
CA SER A 80 -0.52 -19.62 -2.05
C SER A 80 -1.48 -19.19 -3.18
N GLU A 81 -0.95 -18.78 -4.35
CA GLU A 81 -1.80 -18.48 -5.52
C GLU A 81 -2.64 -19.70 -5.94
N GLU A 82 -2.15 -20.91 -5.66
CA GLU A 82 -2.87 -22.16 -5.95
C GLU A 82 -4.12 -22.33 -5.06
N GLU A 83 -4.06 -21.96 -3.78
CA GLU A 83 -5.23 -21.99 -2.89
C GLU A 83 -6.30 -20.96 -3.28
N LEU A 84 -5.88 -19.81 -3.82
CA LEU A 84 -6.82 -18.80 -4.33
C LEU A 84 -7.62 -19.33 -5.52
N ARG A 85 -6.96 -20.02 -6.47
CA ARG A 85 -7.65 -20.64 -7.61
C ARG A 85 -8.60 -21.76 -7.19
N ALA A 86 -8.18 -22.63 -6.27
CA ALA A 86 -9.04 -23.72 -5.77
C ALA A 86 -10.31 -23.23 -5.03
N GLY A 87 -10.31 -21.99 -4.55
CA GLY A 87 -11.46 -21.38 -3.88
C GLY A 87 -12.52 -20.82 -4.84
N GLU A 88 -12.12 -20.40 -6.04
CA GLU A 88 -13.05 -19.86 -7.06
C GLU A 88 -13.92 -20.99 -7.63
N ASP A 89 -13.32 -22.13 -7.96
CA ASP A 89 -14.03 -23.30 -8.49
C ASP A 89 -15.13 -23.80 -7.53
N LYS A 90 -14.87 -23.81 -6.22
CA LYS A 90 -15.85 -24.24 -5.20
C LYS A 90 -17.03 -23.28 -5.03
N ARG A 91 -16.86 -22.00 -5.40
CA ARG A 91 -17.95 -21.02 -5.34
C ARG A 91 -18.91 -21.19 -6.51
N GLU A 92 -18.39 -21.50 -7.70
CA GLU A 92 -19.23 -21.80 -8.87
C GLU A 92 -20.08 -23.05 -8.64
N GLU A 93 -19.50 -24.12 -8.07
CA GLU A 93 -20.27 -25.33 -7.72
C GLU A 93 -21.38 -25.07 -6.69
N ALA A 94 -21.14 -24.17 -5.74
CA ALA A 94 -22.13 -23.82 -4.73
C ALA A 94 -23.31 -23.01 -5.31
N ASP A 95 -23.04 -22.10 -6.26
CA ASP A 95 -24.06 -21.25 -6.89
C ASP A 95 -24.95 -22.07 -7.86
N GLU A 96 -24.38 -23.07 -8.54
CA GLU A 96 -25.15 -23.96 -9.42
C GLU A 96 -26.02 -24.97 -8.65
N SER A 97 -25.68 -25.27 -7.39
CA SER A 97 -26.46 -26.17 -6.52
C SER A 97 -27.62 -25.49 -5.78
N ALA A 98 -27.73 -24.15 -5.86
CA ALA A 98 -28.80 -23.42 -5.20
C ALA A 98 -30.13 -23.60 -5.95
N PRO A 99 -31.21 -24.05 -5.27
CA PRO A 99 -32.52 -24.18 -5.91
C PRO A 99 -33.04 -22.80 -6.32
N ALA A 100 -33.44 -22.66 -7.59
CA ALA A 100 -34.02 -21.44 -8.13
C ALA A 100 -35.29 -21.02 -7.34
N PRO A 101 -35.49 -19.72 -7.10
CA PRO A 101 -36.60 -19.19 -6.30
C PRO A 101 -37.99 -19.41 -6.93
#